data_AF-A0A1B7LHT1-F1
#
_entry.id   AF-A0A1B7LHT1-F1
#
_cell.length_a   1.000
_cell.length_b   1.000
_cell.length_c   1.000
_cell.angle_alpha   90.00
_cell.angle_beta   90.00
_cell.angle_gamma   90.00
#
_symmetry.space_group_name_H-M   'P 1'
#
loop_
_entity.id
_entity.type
_entity.pdbx_description
1 polymer ?
#
loop_
_entity_poly.entity_id
_entity_poly.type
_entity_poly.pdbx_seq_one_letter_code
_entity_poly.pdbx_strand_id
1 'polypeptide(L)' 'MLSQKDLLSIQAAITAEQLLFEKFGAYANQTGDPELKQIFSTVQQDEQRHLNSLVQYLNQNANH' A
#
# COMPACT_ATOMS: atom_id res chain seq x y z
N MET A 1 4.64 -15.40 -17.04
CA MET A 1 5.75 -14.44 -17.17
C MET A 1 5.28 -13.01 -17.39
N LEU A 2 5.45 -12.20 -16.35
CA LEU A 2 5.40 -10.73 -16.44
C LEU A 2 6.57 -10.20 -17.27
N SER A 3 6.34 -9.12 -18.03
CA SER A 3 7.43 -8.42 -18.70
C SER A 3 8.26 -7.65 -17.68
N GLN A 4 9.52 -7.33 -18.01
CA GLN A 4 10.37 -6.49 -17.16
C GLN A 4 9.72 -5.13 -16.84
N LYS A 5 8.97 -4.57 -17.81
CA LYS A 5 8.19 -3.34 -17.61
C LYS A 5 7.07 -3.53 -16.57
N ASP A 6 6.35 -4.65 -16.61
CA ASP A 6 5.25 -4.92 -15.68
C ASP A 6 5.79 -5.12 -14.25
N LEU A 7 6.92 -5.83 -14.11
CA LEU A 7 7.62 -5.97 -12.82
C LEU A 7 8.02 -4.63 -12.23
N LEU A 8 8.60 -3.74 -13.04
CA LEU A 8 8.97 -2.38 -12.60
C LEU A 8 7.74 -1.57 -12.17
N SER A 9 6.63 -1.65 -12.93
CA SER A 9 5.38 -0.97 -12.58
C SER A 9 4.77 -1.50 -11.28
N ILE A 10 4.77 -2.81 -11.06
CA ILE A 10 4.26 -3.43 -9.83
C ILE A 10 5.14 -3.06 -8.64
N GLN A 11 6.47 -3.08 -8.81
CA GLN A 11 7.40 -2.70 -7.75
C GLN A 11 7.24 -1.22 -7.36
N ALA A 12 7.05 -0.33 -8.35
CA ALA A 12 6.77 1.07 -8.10
C ALA A 12 5.43 1.28 -7.37
N ALA A 13 4.39 0.53 -7.75
CA ALA A 13 3.10 0.54 -7.05
C ALA A 13 3.26 0.11 -5.59
N ILE A 14 3.97 -1.00 -5.32
CA ILE A 14 4.23 -1.45 -3.93
C ILE A 14 4.91 -0.37 -3.10
N THR A 15 5.93 0.31 -3.65
CA THR A 15 6.61 1.40 -2.94
C THR A 15 5.69 2.60 -2.70
N ALA A 16 4.80 2.91 -3.65
CA ALA A 16 3.80 3.96 -3.47
C ALA A 16 2.80 3.61 -2.35
N GLU A 17 2.27 2.39 -2.33
CA GLU A 17 1.35 1.95 -1.27
C GLU A 17 2.01 1.92 0.11
N GLN A 18 3.28 1.52 0.19
CA GLN A 18 4.06 1.59 1.44
C GLN A 18 4.17 3.03 1.95
N LEU A 19 4.51 3.97 1.07
CA LEU A 19 4.62 5.38 1.45
C LEU A 19 3.26 5.94 1.92
N LEU A 20 2.17 5.58 1.24
CA LEU A 20 0.82 6.00 1.62
C LEU A 20 0.43 5.43 2.99
N PHE A 21 0.67 4.13 3.21
CA PHE A 21 0.44 3.48 4.50
C PHE A 21 1.16 4.21 5.65
N GLU A 22 2.44 4.51 5.48
CA GLU A 22 3.23 5.22 6.49
C GLU A 22 2.71 6.65 6.72
N LYS A 23 2.36 7.37 5.64
CA LYS A 23 1.83 8.74 5.74
C LYS A 23 0.49 8.78 6.47
N PHE A 24 -0.45 7.91 6.12
CA PHE A 24 -1.75 7.88 6.78
C PHE A 24 -1.64 7.43 8.23
N GLY A 25 -0.73 6.49 8.55
CA GLY A 25 -0.39 6.16 9.93
C GLY A 25 0.17 7.37 10.69
N ALA A 26 1.06 8.14 10.08
CA ALA A 26 1.59 9.36 10.68
C ALA A 26 0.50 10.43 10.87
N TYR A 27 -0.41 10.60 9.92
CA TYR A 27 -1.52 11.56 10.02
C TYR A 27 -2.54 11.16 11.09
N ALA A 28 -2.87 9.87 11.21
CA ALA A 28 -3.73 9.35 12.27
C ALA A 28 -3.15 9.60 13.67
N ASN A 29 -1.82 9.60 13.81
CA ASN A 29 -1.14 9.88 15.07
C ASN A 29 -0.97 11.36 15.38
N GLN A 30 -0.87 12.21 14.35
CA GLN A 30 -0.69 13.66 14.50
C GLN A 30 -2.01 14.43 14.64
N THR A 31 -3.12 13.89 14.14
CA THR A 31 -4.43 14.54 14.25
C THR A 31 -4.99 14.43 15.67
N GLY A 32 -5.51 15.55 16.19
CA GLY A 32 -6.28 15.59 17.44
C GLY A 32 -7.78 15.34 17.24
N ASP A 33 -8.25 15.34 15.99
CA ASP A 33 -9.65 15.11 15.66
C ASP A 33 -9.93 13.59 15.57
N PRO A 34 -10.89 13.07 16.36
CA PRO A 34 -11.20 11.64 16.41
C PRO A 34 -11.82 11.09 15.13
N GLU A 35 -12.62 11.88 14.39
CA GLU A 35 -13.17 11.47 13.09
C GLU A 35 -12.06 11.38 12.05
N LEU A 36 -11.20 12.40 11.96
CA LEU A 36 -10.06 12.36 11.05
C LEU A 36 -9.10 11.22 11.39
N LYS A 37 -8.88 10.93 12.68
CA LYS A 37 -8.08 9.78 13.11
C LYS A 37 -8.67 8.48 12.58
N GLN A 38 -9.97 8.28 12.73
CA GLN A 38 -10.64 7.07 12.25
C GLN A 38 -10.57 6.96 10.72
N ILE A 39 -10.74 8.07 10.00
CA ILE A 39 -10.61 8.10 8.54
C ILE A 39 -9.18 7.71 8.12
N PHE A 40 -8.15 8.34 8.69
CA PHE A 40 -6.76 8.01 8.37
C PHE A 40 -6.39 6.57 8.73
N SER A 41 -6.87 6.05 9.88
CA SER A 41 -6.67 4.64 10.23
C SER A 41 -7.38 3.69 9.27
N THR A 42 -8.56 4.06 8.77
CA THR A 42 -9.28 3.26 7.76
C THR A 42 -8.52 3.24 6.45
N VAL A 43 -8.06 4.40 5.96
CA VAL A 43 -7.26 4.49 4.73
C VAL A 43 -5.95 3.72 4.89
N GLN A 44 -5.26 3.86 6.02
CA GLN A 44 -4.05 3.09 6.32
C GLN A 44 -4.30 1.57 6.21
N GLN A 45 -5.42 1.06 6.73
CA GLN A 45 -5.77 -0.35 6.60
C GLN A 45 -6.05 -0.75 5.14
N ASP A 46 -6.69 0.12 4.35
CA ASP A 46 -6.90 -0.11 2.92
C ASP A 46 -5.58 -0.22 2.15
N GLU A 47 -4.63 0.70 2.37
CA GLU A 47 -3.33 0.63 1.71
C GLU A 47 -2.56 -0.63 2.10
N GLN A 48 -2.69 -1.09 3.35
CA GLN A 48 -2.13 -2.37 3.76
C GLN A 48 -2.73 -3.55 2.97
N ARG A 49 -4.04 -3.53 2.68
CA ARG A 49 -4.69 -4.55 1.84
C ARG A 49 -4.24 -4.47 0.39
N HIS A 50 -4.10 -3.27 -0.18
CA HIS A 50 -3.57 -3.06 -1.53
C HIS A 50 -2.16 -3.62 -1.67
N LEU A 51 -1.28 -3.26 -0.73
CA LEU A 51 0.11 -3.71 -0.69
C LEU A 51 0.21 -5.24 -0.59
N ASN A 52 -0.57 -5.87 0.30
CA ASN A 52 -0.63 -7.33 0.40
C ASN A 52 -1.10 -7.98 -0.91
N SER A 53 -2.08 -7.38 -1.58
CA SER A 53 -2.61 -7.88 -2.86
C SER A 53 -1.57 -7.78 -3.98
N LEU A 54 -0.84 -6.66 -4.06
CA LEU A 54 0.24 -6.45 -5.03
C LEU A 54 1.41 -7.41 -4.80
N VAL A 55 1.81 -7.63 -3.54
CA VAL A 55 2.87 -8.58 -3.18
C VAL A 55 2.46 -10.02 -3.50
N GLN A 56 1.21 -10.40 -3.22
CA GLN A 56 0.70 -11.72 -3.62
C GLN A 56 0.68 -11.89 -5.13
N TYR A 57 0.19 -10.88 -5.87
CA TYR A 57 0.18 -10.91 -7.33
C TYR A 57 1.59 -11.04 -7.90
N LEU A 58 2.56 -10.27 -7.38
CA LEU A 58 3.96 -10.35 -7.78
C LEU A 58 4.52 -11.76 -7.53
N ASN A 59 4.31 -12.33 -6.35
CA ASN A 59 4.81 -13.67 -6.01
C ASN A 59 4.21 -14.79 -6.89
N GLN A 60 2.93 -14.70 -7.22
CA GLN A 60 2.26 -15.69 -8.09
C GLN A 60 2.77 -15.63 -9.53
N ASN A 61 3.03 -14.42 -10.03
CA ASN A 61 3.39 -14.21 -11.43
C ASN A 61 4.91 -14.12 -11.69
N ALA A 62 5.74 -14.00 -10.65
CA ALA A 62 7.19 -14.08 -10.74
C ALA A 62 7.71 -15.53 -10.74
N ASN A 63 6.94 -16.48 -10.19
CA ASN A 63 7.31 -17.91 -10.11
C ASN A 63 6.73 -18.76 -11.26
N HIS A 64 6.13 -18.15 -12.28
CA HIS A 64 5.52 -18.81 -13.46
C HIS A 64 5.96 -18.14 -14.78
#